data_AF-A0A9E3VUL1-F1
#
_entry.id   AF-A0A9E3VUL1-F1
#
_cell.length_a   1.000
_cell.length_b   1.000
_cell.length_c   1.000
_cell.angle_alpha   90.00
_cell.angle_beta   90.00
_cell.angle_gamma   90.00
#
_symmetry.space_group_name_H-M   'P 1'
#
loop_
_entity.id
_entity.type
_entity.pdbx_description
1 polymer ?
#
loop_
_entity_poly.entity_id
_entity_poly.type
_entity_poly.pdbx_seq_one_letter_code
_entity_poly.pdbx_strand_id
1 'polypeptide(L)'
;MIDPALLAAYGGLGLVVGFVAGLLGVGGGLIIVPVLIVMLHGQGLATGLEPQLALGTSLASILFTSLSSVRAHHRHGAVEWSLVRRIAPGIVVGTLVGAVLAAQVSAFALKLFFVAFLFYAAVQMWLDFKPAPHRELPGRAGT
;
A
#
# COMPACT_ATOMS: atom_id res chain seq x y z
N MET A 1 23.88 9.11 -15.34
CA MET A 1 23.61 10.37 -14.60
C MET A 1 22.12 10.37 -14.32
N ILE A 2 21.66 10.76 -13.12
CA ILE A 2 20.22 10.79 -12.82
C ILE A 2 19.65 12.03 -13.50
N ASP A 3 18.74 11.84 -14.46
CA ASP A 3 18.16 12.96 -15.20
C ASP A 3 17.23 13.78 -14.28
N PRO A 4 17.40 15.11 -14.19
CA PRO A 4 16.58 15.95 -13.30
C PRO A 4 15.08 15.91 -13.66
N ALA A 5 14.74 15.63 -14.92
CA ALA A 5 13.37 15.41 -15.36
C ALA A 5 12.73 14.16 -14.71
N LEU A 6 13.53 13.11 -14.46
CA LEU A 6 13.09 11.88 -13.82
C LEU A 6 12.74 12.11 -12.35
N LEU A 7 13.57 12.88 -11.65
CA LEU A 7 13.32 13.28 -10.25
C LEU A 7 12.04 14.12 -10.14
N ALA A 8 11.84 15.07 -11.06
CA ALA A 8 10.62 15.86 -11.11
C ALA A 8 9.38 14.99 -11.38
N ALA A 9 9.48 13.99 -12.27
CA ALA A 9 8.39 13.07 -12.57
C ALA A 9 8.01 12.21 -11.35
N TYR A 10 8.98 11.59 -10.66
CA TYR A 10 8.71 10.81 -9.45
C TYR A 10 8.17 11.69 -8.30
N GLY A 11 8.70 12.91 -8.14
CA GLY A 11 8.20 13.87 -7.16
C GLY A 11 6.75 14.28 -7.44
N GLY A 12 6.42 14.61 -8.69
CA GLY A 12 5.06 14.95 -9.12
C GLY A 12 4.09 13.78 -8.94
N LEU A 13 4.50 12.57 -9.30
CA LEU A 13 3.73 11.36 -9.04
C LEU A 13 3.44 11.19 -7.55
N GLY A 14 4.46 11.31 -6.70
CA GLY A 14 4.32 11.18 -5.25
C GLY A 14 3.34 12.18 -4.67
N LEU A 15 3.35 13.44 -5.14
CA LEU A 15 2.41 14.47 -4.70
C LEU A 15 0.97 14.14 -5.10
N VAL A 16 0.73 13.80 -6.36
CA VAL A 16 -0.62 13.49 -6.87
C VAL A 16 -1.17 12.26 -6.16
N VAL A 17 -0.39 11.19 -6.09
CA VAL A 17 -0.84 9.94 -5.46
C VAL A 17 -1.02 10.13 -3.96
N GLY A 18 -0.12 10.84 -3.28
CA GLY A 18 -0.24 11.14 -1.86
C GLY A 18 -1.50 11.95 -1.53
N PHE A 19 -1.82 12.96 -2.36
CA PHE A 19 -3.03 13.75 -2.22
C PHE A 19 -4.30 12.90 -2.39
N VAL A 20 -4.39 12.13 -3.48
CA VAL A 20 -5.54 11.26 -3.77
C VAL A 20 -5.69 10.17 -2.71
N ALA A 21 -4.59 9.57 -2.26
CA ALA A 21 -4.58 8.57 -1.19
C ALA A 21 -5.06 9.16 0.14
N GLY A 22 -4.69 10.42 0.45
CA GLY A 22 -5.16 11.13 1.63
C GLY A 22 -6.67 11.39 1.59
N LEU A 23 -7.23 11.74 0.43
CA LEU A 23 -8.67 11.95 0.25
C LEU A 23 -9.48 10.66 0.36
N LEU A 24 -8.98 9.57 -0.24
CA LEU A 24 -9.67 8.28 -0.25
C LEU A 24 -9.47 7.48 1.05
N GLY A 25 -8.40 7.75 1.80
CA GLY A 25 -8.07 7.02 3.04
C GLY A 25 -7.59 5.57 2.83
N VAL A 26 -7.45 5.10 1.59
CA VAL A 26 -7.16 3.69 1.25
C VAL A 26 -5.65 3.35 1.31
N GLY A 27 -4.77 4.35 1.47
CA GLY A 27 -3.32 4.18 1.33
C GLY A 27 -2.96 4.00 -0.16
N GLY A 28 -2.09 4.85 -0.69
CA GLY A 28 -1.92 5.06 -2.14
C GLY A 28 -1.40 3.88 -2.97
N GLY A 29 -1.26 2.69 -2.38
CA GLY A 29 -0.74 1.46 -3.00
C GLY A 29 -1.49 1.07 -4.28
N LEU A 30 -2.82 1.16 -4.27
CA LEU A 30 -3.66 0.80 -5.41
C LEU A 30 -3.36 1.65 -6.66
N ILE A 31 -2.94 2.89 -6.46
CA ILE A 31 -2.67 3.87 -7.52
C ILE A 31 -1.17 3.91 -7.85
N ILE A 32 -0.29 3.93 -6.85
CA ILE A 32 1.15 4.13 -7.06
C ILE A 32 1.81 2.91 -7.73
N VAL A 33 1.38 1.69 -7.42
CA VAL A 33 1.97 0.46 -7.95
C VAL A 33 1.81 0.33 -9.47
N PRO A 34 0.59 0.44 -10.07
CA PRO A 34 0.46 0.34 -11.52
C PRO A 34 1.22 1.46 -12.25
N VAL A 35 1.27 2.67 -11.69
CA VAL A 35 2.04 3.76 -12.30
C VAL A 35 3.54 3.50 -12.24
N LEU A 36 4.05 2.99 -11.11
CA LEU A 36 5.45 2.60 -10.97
C LEU A 36 5.82 1.47 -11.95
N ILE A 37 4.96 0.47 -12.15
CA ILE A 37 5.20 -0.60 -13.13
C ILE A 37 5.37 -0.01 -14.54
N VAL A 38 4.49 0.90 -14.96
CA VAL A 38 4.57 1.54 -16.28
C VAL A 38 5.85 2.38 -16.42
N MET A 39 6.22 3.15 -15.39
CA MET A 39 7.45 3.93 -15.40
C MET A 39 8.70 3.04 -15.43
N LEU A 40 8.77 2.00 -14.58
CA LEU A 40 9.90 1.07 -14.53
C LEU A 40 10.08 0.31 -15.85
N HIS A 41 8.99 -0.09 -16.48
CA HIS A 41 9.01 -0.76 -17.78
C HIS A 41 9.54 0.17 -18.89
N GLY A 42 9.08 1.43 -18.93
CA GLY A 42 9.53 2.43 -19.90
C GLY A 42 11.00 2.85 -19.76
N GLN A 43 11.60 2.63 -18.59
CA GLN A 43 13.01 2.93 -18.32
C GLN A 43 13.94 1.74 -18.61
N GLY A 44 13.40 0.56 -18.96
CA GLY A 44 14.19 -0.67 -19.15
C GLY A 44 14.89 -1.16 -17.87
N LEU A 45 14.53 -0.60 -16.70
CA LEU A 45 15.27 -0.78 -15.44
C LEU A 45 15.01 -2.13 -14.75
N ALA A 46 14.14 -2.98 -15.30
CA ALA A 46 13.80 -4.24 -14.68
C ALA A 46 13.19 -5.20 -15.70
N THR A 47 14.00 -5.89 -16.51
CA THR A 47 13.50 -6.99 -17.34
C THR A 47 13.09 -8.18 -16.47
N GLY A 48 11.83 -8.21 -16.02
CA GLY A 48 11.24 -9.32 -15.27
C GLY A 48 11.16 -9.13 -13.75
N LEU A 49 11.60 -8.00 -13.19
CA LEU A 49 11.50 -7.65 -11.76
C LEU A 49 10.61 -6.43 -11.50
N GLU A 50 9.92 -5.90 -12.53
CA GLU A 50 9.10 -4.68 -12.41
C GLU A 50 8.05 -4.80 -11.29
N PRO A 51 7.31 -5.92 -11.15
CA PRO A 51 6.27 -6.02 -10.12
C PRO A 51 6.84 -6.00 -8.70
N GLN A 52 7.95 -6.70 -8.45
CA GLN A 52 8.58 -6.73 -7.12
C GLN A 52 9.16 -5.37 -6.73
N LEU A 53 9.84 -4.68 -7.66
CA LEU A 53 10.39 -3.35 -7.41
C LEU A 53 9.29 -2.30 -7.21
N ALA A 54 8.23 -2.33 -8.02
CA ALA A 54 7.10 -1.42 -7.88
C ALA A 54 6.35 -1.63 -6.56
N LEU A 55 6.11 -2.89 -6.17
CA LEU A 55 5.47 -3.23 -4.90
C LEU A 55 6.34 -2.87 -3.70
N GLY A 56 7.64 -3.16 -3.74
CA GLY A 56 8.56 -2.77 -2.67
C GLY A 56 8.65 -1.25 -2.49
N THR A 57 8.75 -0.52 -3.61
CA THR A 57 8.81 0.95 -3.60
C THR A 57 7.50 1.56 -3.11
N SER A 58 6.35 0.99 -3.49
CA SER A 58 5.05 1.47 -3.00
C SER A 58 4.91 1.29 -1.49
N LEU A 59 5.32 0.13 -0.96
CA LEU A 59 5.27 -0.15 0.47
C LEU A 59 6.17 0.82 1.24
N ALA A 60 7.36 1.13 0.72
CA ALA A 60 8.25 2.14 1.29
C ALA A 60 7.60 3.54 1.30
N SER A 61 6.91 3.92 0.23
CA SER A 61 6.16 5.19 0.18
C SER A 61 4.98 5.21 1.16
N ILE A 62 4.25 4.10 1.26
CA ILE A 62 3.09 3.96 2.16
C ILE A 62 3.50 4.21 3.61
N LEU A 63 4.68 3.76 4.05
CA LEU A 63 5.18 4.04 5.41
C LEU A 63 5.12 5.52 5.77
N PHE A 64 5.55 6.41 4.86
CA PHE A 64 5.52 7.86 5.09
C PHE A 64 4.08 8.39 5.17
N THR A 65 3.21 7.93 4.26
CA THR A 65 1.79 8.35 4.25
C THR A 65 1.03 7.84 5.48
N SER A 66 1.32 6.62 5.93
CA SER A 66 0.72 6.01 7.12
C SER A 66 1.19 6.72 8.38
N LEU A 67 2.48 7.09 8.48
CA LEU A 67 2.98 7.86 9.62
C LEU A 67 2.31 9.23 9.70
N SER A 68 2.17 9.92 8.56
CA SER A 68 1.43 11.18 8.47
C SER A 68 -0.04 11.01 8.90
N SER A 69 -0.70 9.95 8.43
CA SER A 69 -2.09 9.63 8.78
C SER A 69 -2.26 9.32 10.26
N VAL A 70 -1.43 8.47 10.85
CA VAL A 70 -1.45 8.15 12.29
C VAL A 70 -1.23 9.42 13.11
N ARG A 71 -0.29 10.29 12.72
CA ARG A 71 -0.06 11.56 13.40
C ARG A 71 -1.29 12.46 13.36
N ALA A 72 -1.98 12.56 12.22
CA ALA A 72 -3.21 13.33 12.07
C ALA A 72 -4.34 12.77 12.95
N HIS A 73 -4.56 11.46 12.94
CA HIS A 73 -5.59 10.81 13.76
C HIS A 73 -5.29 10.88 15.26
N HIS A 74 -4.02 10.78 15.64
CA HIS A 74 -3.57 10.92 17.02
C HIS A 74 -3.87 12.32 17.56
N ARG A 75 -3.67 13.37 16.75
CA ARG A 75 -4.03 14.74 17.14
C ARG A 75 -5.52 14.93 17.40
N HIS A 76 -6.38 14.10 16.81
CA HIS A 76 -7.82 14.12 17.04
C HIS A 76 -8.27 13.14 18.16
N GLY A 77 -7.34 12.50 18.88
CA GLY A 77 -7.67 11.55 19.94
C GLY A 77 -8.30 10.24 19.46
N ALA A 78 -8.28 9.95 18.15
CA ALA A 78 -8.97 8.82 17.54
C ALA A 78 -8.10 7.53 17.48
N VAL A 79 -7.00 7.46 18.24
CA VAL A 79 -6.04 6.34 18.20
C VAL A 79 -6.08 5.57 19.51
N GLU A 80 -6.65 4.37 19.47
CA GLU A 80 -6.66 3.41 20.57
C GLU A 80 -5.32 2.68 20.69
N TRP A 81 -4.38 3.26 21.44
CA TRP A 81 -3.02 2.71 21.62
C TRP A 81 -2.99 1.29 22.23
N SER A 82 -4.03 0.93 23.00
CA SER A 82 -4.21 -0.41 23.56
C SER A 82 -4.38 -1.45 22.45
N LEU A 83 -5.22 -1.14 21.46
CA LEU A 83 -5.46 -1.99 20.29
C LEU A 83 -4.22 -2.04 19.40
N VAL A 84 -3.59 -0.90 19.13
CA VAL A 84 -2.37 -0.82 18.31
C VAL A 84 -1.28 -1.74 18.87
N ARG A 85 -1.00 -1.67 20.18
CA ARG A 85 0.02 -2.53 20.81
C ARG A 85 -0.28 -4.03 20.71
N ARG A 86 -1.56 -4.39 20.65
CA ARG A 86 -2.02 -5.77 20.57
C ARG A 86 -1.91 -6.33 19.15
N ILE A 87 -2.27 -5.55 18.14
CA ILE A 87 -2.26 -5.99 16.72
C ILE A 87 -0.90 -5.77 16.04
N ALA A 88 -0.13 -4.77 16.46
CA ALA A 88 1.18 -4.43 15.88
C ALA A 88 2.14 -5.62 15.77
N PRO A 89 2.37 -6.45 16.80
CA PRO A 89 3.28 -7.60 16.66
C PRO A 89 2.80 -8.59 15.60
N GLY A 90 1.49 -8.84 15.51
CA GLY A 90 0.91 -9.69 14.46
C GLY A 90 1.12 -9.11 13.06
N ILE A 91 0.94 -7.79 12.90
CA ILE A 91 1.22 -7.09 11.64
C ILE A 91 2.71 -7.20 11.27
N VAL A 92 3.62 -6.98 12.22
CA VAL A 92 5.07 -7.05 11.97
C VAL A 92 5.48 -8.46 11.57
N VAL A 93 5.05 -9.48 12.30
CA VAL A 93 5.38 -10.88 11.97
C VAL A 93 4.75 -11.28 10.62
N GLY A 94 3.48 -10.95 10.42
CA GLY A 94 2.77 -11.26 9.17
C GLY A 94 3.38 -10.59 7.95
N THR A 95 3.80 -9.32 8.07
CA THR A 95 4.46 -8.58 6.98
C THR A 95 5.86 -9.11 6.69
N LEU A 96 6.66 -9.47 7.70
CA LEU A 96 7.96 -10.10 7.50
C LEU A 96 7.85 -11.45 6.79
N VAL A 97 6.96 -12.32 7.27
CA VAL A 97 6.69 -13.62 6.65
C VAL A 97 6.18 -13.43 5.22
N GLY A 98 5.21 -12.53 5.02
CA GLY A 98 4.66 -12.21 3.72
C GLY A 98 5.71 -11.67 2.74
N ALA A 99 6.63 -10.82 3.19
CA ALA A 99 7.72 -10.30 2.36
C ALA A 99 8.70 -11.39 1.91
N VAL A 100 9.07 -12.31 2.81
CA VAL A 100 9.94 -13.46 2.49
C VAL A 100 9.26 -14.40 1.50
N LEU A 101 7.96 -14.65 1.67
CA LEU A 101 7.19 -15.47 0.73
C LEU A 101 7.06 -14.78 -0.63
N ALA A 102 6.73 -13.49 -0.65
CA ALA A 102 6.60 -12.71 -1.89
C ALA A 102 7.92 -12.61 -2.68
N ALA A 103 9.08 -12.66 -2.00
CA ALA A 103 10.38 -12.72 -2.64
C ALA A 103 10.60 -14.03 -3.43
N GLN A 104 9.94 -15.11 -3.05
CA GLN A 104 10.04 -16.43 -3.69
C GLN A 104 8.99 -16.65 -4.79
N VAL A 105 7.99 -15.77 -4.90
CA VAL A 105 6.94 -15.86 -5.93
C VAL A 105 7.46 -15.28 -7.24
N SER A 106 7.16 -15.94 -8.36
CA SER A 106 7.54 -15.45 -9.68
C SER A 106 6.86 -14.12 -10.01
N ALA A 107 7.54 -13.24 -10.75
CA ALA A 107 7.00 -11.94 -11.14
C ALA A 107 5.65 -12.05 -11.89
N PHE A 108 5.48 -13.12 -12.68
CA PHE A 108 4.21 -13.40 -13.37
C PHE A 108 3.07 -13.71 -12.38
N ALA A 109 3.31 -14.58 -11.40
CA ALA A 109 2.31 -14.92 -10.39
C ALA A 109 1.97 -13.70 -9.51
N LEU A 110 2.97 -12.90 -9.13
CA LEU A 110 2.77 -11.68 -8.36
C LEU A 110 1.97 -10.63 -9.15
N LYS A 111 2.24 -10.49 -10.45
CA LYS A 111 1.47 -9.64 -11.36
C LYS A 111 0.02 -10.11 -11.46
N LEU A 112 -0.22 -11.41 -11.63
CA LEU A 112 -1.57 -11.97 -11.72
C LEU A 112 -2.36 -11.77 -10.43
N PHE A 113 -1.72 -12.01 -9.28
CA PHE A 113 -2.29 -11.73 -7.97
C PHE A 113 -2.67 -10.24 -7.83
N PHE A 114 -1.77 -9.34 -8.21
CA PHE A 114 -2.02 -7.91 -8.13
C PHE A 114 -3.17 -7.46 -9.04
N VAL A 115 -3.26 -7.99 -10.26
CA VAL A 115 -4.40 -7.73 -11.18
C VAL A 115 -5.71 -8.21 -10.57
N ALA A 116 -5.75 -9.43 -10.02
CA ALA A 116 -6.93 -9.96 -9.36
C ALA A 116 -7.34 -9.10 -8.16
N PHE A 117 -6.37 -8.65 -7.35
CA PHE A 117 -6.59 -7.74 -6.23
C PHE A 117 -7.15 -6.38 -6.68
N LEU A 118 -6.62 -5.80 -7.77
CA LEU A 118 -7.13 -4.55 -8.33
C LEU A 118 -8.58 -4.68 -8.79
N PHE A 119 -8.92 -5.78 -9.48
CA PHE A 119 -10.30 -6.05 -9.89
C PHE A 119 -11.21 -6.21 -8.68
N TYR A 120 -10.78 -6.94 -7.66
CA TYR A 120 -11.53 -7.08 -6.42
C TYR A 120 -11.78 -5.72 -5.75
N ALA A 121 -10.74 -4.89 -5.60
CA ALA A 121 -10.86 -3.57 -5.00
C ALA A 121 -11.78 -2.65 -5.82
N ALA A 122 -11.66 -2.66 -7.14
CA ALA A 122 -12.51 -1.89 -8.04
C ALA A 122 -13.99 -2.31 -7.91
N VAL A 123 -14.27 -3.62 -7.87
CA VAL A 123 -15.63 -4.15 -7.66
C VAL A 123 -16.16 -3.79 -6.28
N GLN A 124 -15.34 -3.89 -5.23
CA GLN A 124 -15.73 -3.50 -3.87
C GLN A 124 -16.12 -2.01 -3.81
N MET A 125 -15.34 -1.14 -4.45
CA MET A 125 -15.64 0.30 -4.52
C MET A 125 -16.88 0.59 -5.38
N TRP A 126 -17.06 -0.13 -6.48
CA TRP A 126 -18.22 0.02 -7.37
C TRP A 126 -19.53 -0.40 -6.70
N LEU A 127 -19.50 -1.49 -5.92
CA LEU A 127 -20.67 -2.03 -5.24
C LEU A 127 -20.97 -1.35 -3.90
N ASP A 128 -20.16 -0.35 -3.48
CA ASP A 128 -20.28 0.42 -2.24
C ASP A 128 -20.58 -0.49 -1.03
N PHE A 129 -19.93 -1.66 -0.98
CA PHE A 129 -20.07 -2.62 0.10
C PHE A 129 -19.49 -1.97 1.37
N LYS A 130 -20.33 -1.26 2.11
CA LYS A 130 -20.04 -0.77 3.45
C LYS A 130 -20.24 -1.94 4.40
N PRO A 131 -19.17 -2.55 4.96
CA PRO A 131 -19.34 -3.53 6.01
C PRO A 131 -20.10 -2.86 7.16
N ALA A 132 -21.13 -3.50 7.69
CA ALA A 132 -21.90 -2.94 8.81
C ALA A 132 -20.94 -2.56 9.94
N PRO A 133 -21.00 -1.34 10.50
CA PRO A 133 -20.04 -0.88 11.49
C PRO A 133 -20.17 -1.73 12.76
N HIS A 134 -19.31 -2.74 12.89
CA HIS A 134 -19.15 -3.50 14.11
C HIS A 134 -18.38 -2.59 15.08
N ARG A 135 -19.12 -1.92 15.96
CA ARG A 135 -18.60 -1.03 17.01
C ARG A 135 -18.01 -1.80 18.20
N GLU A 136 -17.71 -3.08 18.03
CA GLU A 136 -17.12 -3.92 19.07
C GLU A 136 -15.61 -4.02 18.84
N LEU A 137 -14.85 -3.64 19.87
CA LEU A 137 -13.39 -3.76 19.86
C LEU A 137 -13.03 -5.26 19.82
N PRO A 138 -12.09 -5.69 18.95
CA PRO A 138 -11.69 -7.09 18.87
C PRO A 138 -11.27 -7.66 20.24
N GLY A 139 -11.87 -8.77 20.64
CA GLY A 139 -11.59 -9.42 21.90
C GLY A 139 -10.15 -9.94 22.03
N ARG A 140 -9.80 -10.45 23.23
CA ARG A 140 -8.77 -11.48 23.50
C ARG A 140 -7.87 -11.94 22.32
N ALA A 141 -8.55 -12.57 21.37
CA ALA A 141 -7.96 -13.41 20.32
C ALA A 141 -8.30 -12.93 18.90
N GLY A 142 -8.83 -11.71 18.71
CA GLY A 142 -9.19 -11.22 17.38
C GLY A 142 -10.61 -11.57 16.92
N THR A 143 -11.46 -12.01 17.85
CA THR A 143 -12.93 -12.04 17.73
C THR A 143 -13.49 -11.35 18.97
#